data_AF-A0A259DB35-F1
#
_entry.id   AF-A0A259DB35-F1
#
_cell.length_a   1.000
_cell.length_b   1.000
_cell.length_c   1.000
_cell.angle_alpha   90.00
_cell.angle_beta   90.00
_cell.angle_gamma   90.00
#
_symmetry.space_group_name_H-M   'P 1'
#
loop_
_entity.id
_entity.type
_entity.pdbx_description
1 polymer ?
#
loop_
_entity_poly.entity_id
_entity_poly.type
_entity_poly.pdbx_seq_one_letter_code
_entity_poly.pdbx_strand_id
1 'polypeptide(L)' 'MAITLTDKAAKHVQRNLEKRGKGCGLRLGVRTTGCSGLAYQLEYVDEAAPEDTKFESNGIT' A
#
# COMPACT_ATOMS: atom_id res chain seq x y z
N MET A 1 15.74 5.17 2.82
CA MET A 1 14.70 5.75 3.69
C MET A 1 13.46 4.90 3.52
N ALA A 2 12.88 4.35 4.58
CA ALA A 2 11.79 3.37 4.50
C ALA A 2 10.42 4.04 4.67
N ILE A 3 9.40 3.50 4.02
CA ILE A 3 7.99 3.88 4.23
C ILE A 3 7.43 3.03 5.37
N THR A 4 6.73 3.65 6.31
CA THR A 4 6.18 2.98 7.51
C THR A 4 4.69 3.23 7.64
N LEU A 5 3.97 2.25 8.20
CA LEU A 5 2.58 2.40 8.62
C LEU A 5 2.51 2.59 10.14
N THR A 6 1.59 3.44 10.60
CA THR A 6 1.21 3.42 12.02
C THR A 6 0.49 2.12 12.37
N ASP A 7 0.49 1.72 13.64
CA ASP A 7 -0.19 0.50 14.10
C ASP A 7 -1.68 0.50 13.74
N LYS A 8 -2.33 1.68 13.82
CA LYS A 8 -3.75 1.83 13.46
C LYS A 8 -3.98 1.60 11.96
N ALA A 9 -3.09 2.11 11.11
CA ALA A 9 -3.16 1.92 9.66
C ALA A 9 -2.89 0.45 9.30
N ALA A 10 -1.86 -0.18 9.87
CA ALA A 10 -1.54 -1.59 9.64
C ALA A 10 -2.72 -2.50 10.01
N LYS A 11 -3.32 -2.31 11.20
CA LYS A 11 -4.53 -3.04 11.62
C LYS A 11 -5.72 -2.80 10.69
N HIS A 12 -5.85 -1.60 10.10
CA HIS A 12 -6.90 -1.31 9.14
C HIS A 12 -6.68 -2.07 7.83
N VAL A 13 -5.47 -2.03 7.29
CA VAL A 13 -5.08 -2.74 6.06
C VAL A 13 -5.25 -4.25 6.23
N GLN A 14 -4.73 -4.81 7.33
CA GLN A 14 -4.84 -6.23 7.66
C GLN A 14 -6.29 -6.71 7.66
N ARG A 15 -7.19 -6.01 8.37
CA ARG A 15 -8.62 -6.37 8.39
C ARG A 15 -9.26 -6.33 7.00
N ASN A 16 -8.84 -5.42 6.13
CA ASN A 16 -9.39 -5.35 4.77
C ASN A 16 -8.85 -6.47 3.87
N LEU A 17 -7.57 -6.84 4.01
CA LEU A 17 -6.99 -8.00 3.33
C LEU A 17 -7.67 -9.30 3.78
N GLU A 18 -7.86 -9.47 5.09
CA GLU A 18 -8.60 -10.61 5.65
C GLU A 18 -10.03 -10.69 5.12
N LYS A 19 -10.76 -9.57 5.11
CA LYS A 19 -12.12 -9.50 4.55
C LYS A 19 -12.16 -9.78 3.05
N ARG A 20 -11.15 -9.33 2.30
CA ARG A 20 -11.02 -9.60 0.86
C ARG A 20 -10.69 -11.07 0.60
N GLY A 21 -10.08 -11.77 1.56
CA GLY A 21 -9.65 -13.16 1.46
C GLY A 21 -8.47 -13.39 0.51
N LYS A 22 -7.91 -12.32 -0.06
CA LYS A 22 -6.76 -12.33 -0.97
C LYS A 22 -6.06 -10.97 -0.99
N GLY A 23 -4.80 -10.98 -1.38
CA GLY A 23 -3.94 -9.81 -1.43
C GLY A 23 -2.63 -10.09 -0.71
N CYS A 24 -1.50 -9.77 -1.34
CA CYS A 24 -0.18 -9.91 -0.76
C CYS A 24 0.27 -8.66 0.01
N GLY A 25 -0.41 -7.52 -0.17
CA GLY A 25 0.04 -6.26 0.43
C GLY A 25 -0.74 -5.01 0.03
N LEU A 26 -0.14 -3.87 0.33
CA LEU A 26 -0.64 -2.53 -0.01
C LEU A 26 0.40 -1.77 -0.83
N ARG A 27 0.05 -1.41 -2.07
CA ARG A 27 0.89 -0.56 -2.92
C ARG A 27 0.56 0.93 -2.70
N LEU A 28 1.60 1.73 -2.53
CA LEU A 28 1.54 3.19 -2.54
C LEU A 28 2.10 3.70 -3.87
N GLY A 29 1.25 4.37 -4.64
CA GLY A 29 1.63 5.06 -5.86
C GLY A 29 1.40 6.57 -5.76
N VAL A 30 1.87 7.29 -6.78
CA VAL A 30 1.54 8.70 -7.01
C VAL A 30 0.98 8.85 -8.42
N ARG A 31 -0.04 9.68 -8.57
CA ARG A 31 -0.60 10.05 -9.88
C ARG A 31 -0.68 11.56 -10.04
N THR A 32 -0.63 12.04 -11.27
CA THR A 32 -0.82 13.46 -11.60
C THR A 32 -2.27 13.88 -11.39
N THR A 33 -2.49 15.09 -10.90
CA THR A 33 -3.82 15.69 -10.73
C THR A 33 -3.79 17.20 -11.01
N GLY A 34 -4.76 17.71 -11.77
CA GLY A 34 -4.81 19.12 -12.16
C GLY A 34 -3.63 19.55 -13.05
N CYS A 35 -3.31 20.84 -13.05
CA CYS A 35 -2.28 21.41 -13.93
C CYS A 35 -0.84 21.05 -13.53
N SER A 36 -0.59 20.82 -12.24
CA SER A 36 0.76 20.57 -11.70
C SER A 36 0.78 19.76 -10.39
N GLY A 37 -0.35 19.15 -10.00
CA GLY A 37 -0.48 18.45 -8.74
C GLY A 37 -0.12 16.96 -8.81
N LEU A 38 0.19 16.40 -7.65
CA LEU A 38 0.37 14.97 -7.43
C LEU A 38 -0.57 14.51 -6.31
N ALA A 39 -1.09 13.29 -6.42
CA ALA A 39 -1.92 12.66 -5.40
C ALA A 39 -1.43 11.24 -5.12
N TYR A 40 -1.47 10.84 -3.85
CA TYR A 40 -1.21 9.45 -3.47
C TYR A 40 -2.36 8.54 -3.89
N GLN A 41 -2.01 7.33 -4.29
CA GLN A 41 -2.93 6.24 -4.61
C GLN A 41 -2.56 5.04 -3.73
N LEU A 42 -3.53 4.49 -3.01
CA LEU A 42 -3.36 3.31 -2.18
C LEU A 42 -4.19 2.16 -2.75
N GLU A 43 -3.56 1.03 -3.00
CA GLU A 43 -4.20 -0.12 -3.66
C GLU A 43 -3.80 -1.43 -2.99
N TYR A 44 -4.77 -2.31 -2.73
CA TYR A 44 -4.47 -3.68 -2.34
C TYR A 44 -4.00 -4.45 -3.56
N VAL A 45 -2.85 -5.11 -3.44
CA VAL A 45 -2.22 -5.85 -4.54
C VAL A 45 -2.25 -7.34 -4.26
N ASP A 46 -2.58 -8.12 -5.28
CA ASP A 46 -2.55 -9.59 -5.20
C ASP A 46 -1.14 -10.12 -5.51
N GLU A 47 -0.38 -9.42 -6.36
CA GLU A 47 1.00 -9.75 -6.75
C GLU A 47 1.86 -8.50 -6.88
N ALA A 48 3.15 -8.62 -6.55
CA ALA A 48 4.13 -7.55 -6.71
C ALA A 48 4.68 -7.51 -8.14
N ALA A 49 4.77 -6.32 -8.71
CA ALA A 49 5.37 -6.08 -10.02
C ALA A 49 6.91 -6.03 -9.91
N PRO A 50 7.65 -6.34 -10.98
CA PRO A 50 9.13 -6.26 -10.99
C PRO A 50 9.69 -4.87 -10.64
N GLU A 51 8.95 -3.82 -10.97
CA GLU A 51 9.29 -2.43 -10.68
C GLU A 51 8.95 -1.97 -9.25
N ASP A 52 8.24 -2.80 -8.46
CA ASP A 52 7.89 -2.43 -7.09
C ASP A 52 9.12 -2.45 -6.19
N THR A 53 9.22 -1.42 -5.33
CA THR A 53 10.12 -1.47 -4.18
C THR A 53 9.33 -1.89 -2.95
N LYS A 54 9.73 -3.01 -2.33
CA LYS A 54 9.02 -3.59 -1.18
C LYS A 54 9.55 -3.05 0.13
N PHE A 55 8.65 -2.72 1.04
CA PHE A 55 8.96 -2.35 2.42
C PHE A 55 8.03 -3.13 3.36
N GLU A 56 8.57 -3.66 4.45
CA GLU A 56 7.73 -4.28 5.48
C GLU A 56 7.55 -3.31 6.65
N SER A 57 6.31 -3.14 7.10
CA SER A 57 5.99 -2.35 8.28
C SER A 57 4.81 -2.95 9.01
N ASN A 58 4.98 -3.31 10.29
CA ASN A 58 3.92 -3.84 11.14
C ASN A 58 3.20 -5.07 10.54
N GLY A 59 3.95 -5.95 9.86
CA GLY A 59 3.42 -7.15 9.22
C GLY A 59 2.68 -6.92 7.90
N ILE A 60 2.69 -5.70 7.36
CA ILE A 60 2.19 -5.34 6.03
C ILE A 60 3.37 -5.13 5.10
N THR A 61 3.26 -5.63 3.86
CA THR A 61 4.18 -5.39 2.74
C THR A 61 3.52 -4.56 1.66
#